data_AF-A0A7S3A0L1-F1
#
_entry.id   AF-A0A7S3A0L1-F1
#
_cell.length_a   1.000
_cell.length_b   1.000
_cell.length_c   1.000
_cell.angle_alpha   90.00
_cell.angle_beta   90.00
_cell.angle_gamma   90.00
#
_symmetry.space_group_name_H-M   'P 1'
#
loop_
_entity.id
_entity.type
_entity.pdbx_description
1 polymer ?
#
loop_
_entity_poly.entity_id
_entity_poly.type
_entity_poly.pdbx_seq_one_letter_code
_entity_poly.pdbx_strand_id
1 'polypeptide(L)'
;MASETFHERLSTVYDRWLEKGAGFAGCNSLAIITGKIDQDEDIGYLKSYALFTWLLGSELQGTLLFLTKKSAKILCTEEDEQSISKLVRKRADSATHKLDVVVTPYKAGAIKEALTGVDGPVGVLTKEKHHGDNIDELSEALKAAEVNQENISEGLSLVMNVKDERELSLIKTAADLTCNVFKHFLLPEVEDILDRDKKISHTRLSERVENCILEPRRVKMGSLEARLCDPCYPPIIQSGGKYDLRPSAQSDDKPLTAGCLICSLGARYRNYCSNAIRTYLIDASAEQEQIYEALVEGQEAAIGALKQGQKLNTVFKTVAAKLNSKKEGLSSHLPKNIGFAIGIEYRDAAFVLNAKNERLLEPGMVFNVAVGLQNLKDSKKGDYALMVADTVVVPKEGESPVVYTQSCKKAFKSISYKLQDEEQEDEEEDEDDLLIREAELQTGSRRSRHAKSASEIAGTTEEIEKRKKHQEELARRMLEEGKARLGDAKSTDPSKKAGKEKTLDEYIAYESPEAYPASLKPRQIYVDMQNESILLPINGVPVPFHISAVKNVGKIEEGDNSYIRINFHFPASGNINNRNKADAPKFPDPEKDFIKEMTFRSANSDNINESVRRIRELRYCSIERQ
;
A
#
# COMPACT_ATOMS: atom_id res chain seq x y z
N MET A 1 19.68 -2.58 0.59
CA MET A 1 20.13 -2.92 -0.78
C MET A 1 21.55 -3.46 -0.72
N ALA A 2 22.02 -4.22 -1.72
CA ALA A 2 23.43 -4.64 -1.78
C ALA A 2 24.28 -3.58 -2.50
N SER A 3 25.55 -3.43 -2.11
CA SER A 3 26.48 -2.44 -2.71
C SER A 3 26.66 -2.66 -4.22
N GLU A 4 26.77 -3.92 -4.64
CA GLU A 4 26.91 -4.31 -6.05
C GLU A 4 25.73 -3.79 -6.90
N THR A 5 24.49 -3.98 -6.42
CA THR A 5 23.28 -3.48 -7.08
C THR A 5 23.30 -1.96 -7.26
N PHE A 6 23.79 -1.19 -6.28
CA PHE A 6 23.93 0.26 -6.43
C PHE A 6 24.87 0.62 -7.59
N HIS A 7 26.04 -0.02 -7.64
CA HIS A 7 27.05 0.26 -8.67
C HIS A 7 26.62 -0.19 -10.07
N GLU A 8 25.93 -1.33 -10.19
CA GLU A 8 25.33 -1.79 -11.45
C GLU A 8 24.27 -0.81 -11.97
N ARG A 9 23.36 -0.38 -11.09
CA ARG A 9 22.29 0.57 -11.43
C ARG A 9 22.84 1.94 -11.79
N LEU A 10 23.83 2.44 -11.03
CA LEU A 10 24.52 3.68 -11.35
C LEU A 10 25.26 3.59 -12.70
N SER A 11 25.93 2.46 -12.96
CA SER A 11 26.59 2.23 -14.26
C SER A 11 25.58 2.25 -15.41
N THR A 12 24.40 1.65 -15.22
CA THR A 12 23.31 1.68 -16.20
C THR A 12 22.83 3.11 -16.49
N VAL A 13 22.75 3.98 -15.47
CA VAL A 13 22.46 5.41 -15.67
C VAL A 13 23.52 6.05 -16.58
N TYR A 14 24.80 5.78 -16.34
CA TYR A 14 25.90 6.35 -17.14
C TYR A 14 25.96 5.79 -18.56
N ASP A 15 25.85 4.48 -18.73
CA ASP A 15 25.84 3.80 -20.03
C ASP A 15 24.75 4.42 -20.90
N ARG A 16 23.54 4.61 -20.35
CA ARG A 16 22.42 5.19 -21.06
C ARG A 16 22.57 6.70 -21.27
N TRP A 17 23.01 7.44 -20.26
CA TRP A 17 23.20 8.89 -20.38
C TRP A 17 24.22 9.26 -21.46
N LEU A 18 25.32 8.51 -21.57
CA LEU A 18 26.38 8.77 -22.53
C LEU A 18 26.06 8.27 -23.95
N GLU A 19 25.00 7.47 -24.12
CA GLU A 19 24.50 7.05 -25.41
C GLU A 19 23.77 8.19 -26.15
N LYS A 20 24.06 8.37 -27.44
CA LYS A 20 23.41 9.41 -28.24
C LYS A 20 21.90 9.12 -28.39
N GLY A 21 21.06 10.11 -28.07
CA GLY A 21 19.61 10.01 -28.26
C GLY A 21 18.83 9.34 -27.13
N ALA A 22 19.47 9.07 -25.99
CA ALA A 22 18.89 8.33 -24.87
C ALA A 22 17.96 9.13 -23.94
N GLY A 23 17.37 10.24 -24.41
CA GLY A 23 16.40 11.03 -23.62
C GLY A 23 17.02 11.93 -22.54
N PHE A 24 18.33 12.15 -22.56
CA PHE A 24 19.05 13.07 -21.66
C PHE A 24 19.43 14.41 -22.31
N ALA A 25 18.79 14.77 -23.42
CA ALA A 25 18.92 16.07 -24.10
C ALA A 25 20.36 16.56 -24.39
N GLY A 26 21.36 15.67 -24.42
CA GLY A 26 22.76 16.03 -24.61
C GLY A 26 23.40 16.73 -23.40
N CYS A 27 22.83 16.61 -22.21
CA CYS A 27 23.37 17.22 -20.99
C CYS A 27 24.76 16.70 -20.65
N ASN A 28 25.64 17.60 -20.20
CA ASN A 28 27.01 17.29 -19.78
C ASN A 28 27.12 16.92 -18.29
N SER A 29 26.12 17.29 -17.50
CA SER A 29 25.96 16.88 -16.11
C SER A 29 24.49 16.71 -15.76
N LEU A 30 24.19 15.92 -14.73
CA LEU A 30 22.83 15.71 -14.22
C LEU A 30 22.76 16.14 -12.75
N ALA A 31 21.70 16.84 -12.38
CA ALA A 31 21.40 17.22 -11.00
C ALA A 31 19.98 16.78 -10.64
N ILE A 32 19.86 15.74 -9.81
CA ILE A 32 18.58 15.19 -9.35
C ILE A 32 18.51 15.37 -7.84
N ILE A 33 17.51 16.11 -7.37
CA ILE A 33 17.32 16.40 -5.95
C ILE A 33 15.95 15.95 -5.49
N THR A 34 15.86 15.46 -4.26
CA THR A 34 14.59 15.28 -3.54
C THR A 34 14.38 16.42 -2.56
N GLY A 35 13.16 16.94 -2.49
CA GLY A 35 12.76 17.96 -1.51
C GLY A 35 12.52 17.41 -0.13
N LYS A 36 12.08 18.28 0.78
CA LYS A 36 11.33 17.85 1.96
C LYS A 36 9.90 17.55 1.53
N ILE A 37 9.31 16.53 2.14
CA ILE A 37 7.87 16.25 2.00
C ILE A 37 7.24 16.74 3.29
N ASP A 38 6.51 17.85 3.21
CA ASP A 38 5.77 18.35 4.36
C ASP A 38 4.64 17.38 4.70
N GLN A 39 4.27 17.35 5.98
CA GLN A 39 3.37 16.33 6.56
C GLN A 39 1.97 16.30 5.91
N ASP A 40 1.59 17.35 5.19
CA ASP A 40 0.26 17.58 4.61
C ASP A 40 0.23 17.47 3.07
N GLU A 41 1.37 17.20 2.42
CA GLU A 41 1.47 17.18 0.96
C GLU A 41 1.36 15.76 0.38
N ASP A 42 0.26 15.47 -0.33
CA ASP A 42 0.23 14.34 -1.27
C ASP A 42 1.02 14.71 -2.53
N ILE A 43 2.31 14.41 -2.50
CA ILE A 43 3.23 14.65 -3.60
C ILE A 43 3.11 13.62 -4.74
N GLY A 44 2.34 12.55 -4.53
CA GLY A 44 2.24 11.42 -5.45
C GLY A 44 3.59 10.75 -5.75
N TYR A 45 3.69 10.16 -6.94
CA TYR A 45 4.93 9.52 -7.41
C TYR A 45 5.82 10.53 -8.13
N LEU A 46 6.99 10.79 -7.56
CA LEU A 46 8.02 11.65 -8.14
C LEU A 46 9.18 10.80 -8.71
N LYS A 47 9.67 11.16 -9.89
CA LYS A 47 10.78 10.50 -10.59
C LYS A 47 12.09 10.61 -9.80
N SER A 48 12.33 11.73 -9.11
CA SER A 48 13.46 11.90 -8.20
C SER A 48 13.47 10.82 -7.10
N TYR A 49 12.37 10.70 -6.36
CA TYR A 49 12.19 9.69 -5.30
C TYR A 49 12.27 8.27 -5.85
N ALA A 50 11.69 8.01 -7.02
CA ALA A 50 11.79 6.72 -7.68
C ALA A 50 13.25 6.37 -8.01
N LEU A 51 14.04 7.32 -8.53
CA LEU A 51 15.46 7.12 -8.81
C LEU A 51 16.26 6.82 -7.54
N PHE A 52 16.08 7.58 -6.47
CA PHE A 52 16.79 7.32 -5.21
C PHE A 52 16.38 6.00 -4.58
N THR A 53 15.10 5.65 -4.63
CA THR A 53 14.62 4.34 -4.19
C THR A 53 15.23 3.21 -5.01
N TRP A 54 15.34 3.41 -6.32
CA TRP A 54 15.96 2.44 -7.21
C TRP A 54 17.48 2.32 -6.98
N LEU A 55 18.19 3.42 -6.78
CA LEU A 55 19.64 3.38 -6.56
C LEU A 55 20.01 2.90 -5.16
N LEU A 56 19.29 3.34 -4.12
CA LEU A 56 19.71 3.19 -2.72
C LEU A 56 18.82 2.21 -1.93
N GLY A 57 17.62 1.94 -2.41
CA GLY A 57 16.63 1.09 -1.74
C GLY A 57 15.85 1.79 -0.63
N SER A 58 15.86 3.13 -0.63
CA SER A 58 15.18 3.97 0.36
C SER A 58 14.70 5.27 -0.27
N GLU A 59 13.56 5.77 0.19
CA GLU A 59 13.05 7.10 -0.15
C GLU A 59 13.77 8.12 0.74
N LEU A 60 14.77 8.81 0.18
CA LEU A 60 15.53 9.82 0.92
C LEU A 60 15.02 11.21 0.60
N GLN A 61 14.79 12.01 1.63
CA GLN A 61 14.42 13.42 1.50
C GLN A 61 15.66 14.31 1.49
N GLY A 62 15.57 15.48 0.84
CA GLY A 62 16.62 16.47 0.84
C GLY A 62 17.94 16.02 0.21
N THR A 63 17.97 14.95 -0.59
CA THR A 63 19.22 14.35 -1.12
C THR A 63 19.44 14.78 -2.56
N LEU A 64 20.65 15.24 -2.88
CA LEU A 64 21.07 15.63 -4.23
C LEU A 64 22.08 14.63 -4.80
N LEU A 65 21.76 14.09 -5.97
CA LEU A 65 22.65 13.30 -6.81
C LEU A 65 23.14 14.19 -7.95
N PHE A 66 24.45 14.45 -7.96
CA PHE A 66 25.11 15.25 -8.97
C PHE A 66 26.08 14.39 -9.79
N LEU A 67 25.85 14.27 -11.09
CA LEU A 67 26.60 13.40 -11.99
C LEU A 67 27.37 14.24 -13.01
N THR A 68 28.65 13.94 -13.17
CA THR A 68 29.50 14.44 -14.26
C THR A 68 30.03 13.24 -15.05
N LYS A 69 30.64 13.44 -16.22
CA LYS A 69 31.21 12.34 -17.02
C LYS A 69 32.26 11.47 -16.27
N LYS A 70 32.80 11.94 -15.14
CA LYS A 70 33.89 11.26 -14.41
C LYS A 70 33.56 10.93 -12.95
N SER A 71 32.53 11.53 -12.37
CA SER A 71 32.27 11.42 -10.92
C SER A 71 30.79 11.49 -10.60
N ALA A 72 30.36 10.73 -9.59
CA ALA A 72 29.06 10.89 -8.96
C ALA A 72 29.23 11.47 -7.56
N LYS A 73 28.51 12.55 -7.24
CA LYS A 73 28.49 13.15 -5.90
C LYS A 73 27.08 13.01 -5.32
N ILE A 74 26.98 12.56 -4.08
CA ILE A 74 25.73 12.50 -3.32
C ILE A 74 25.88 13.48 -2.15
N LEU A 75 25.06 14.54 -2.16
CA LEU A 75 24.90 15.44 -1.03
C LEU A 75 23.65 15.04 -0.24
N CYS A 76 23.81 14.75 1.05
CA CYS A 76 22.74 14.22 1.89
C CYS A 76 22.73 14.85 3.29
N THR A 77 21.77 14.46 4.13
CA THR A 77 21.76 14.83 5.55
C THR A 77 22.91 14.15 6.30
N GLU A 78 23.30 14.70 7.46
CA GLU A 78 24.29 14.05 8.35
C GLU A 78 23.82 12.68 8.83
N GLU A 79 22.51 12.52 9.04
CA GLU A 79 21.91 11.25 9.47
C GLU A 79 22.06 10.15 8.40
N ASP A 80 21.93 10.51 7.13
CA ASP A 80 21.97 9.56 6.02
C ASP A 80 23.41 9.21 5.56
N GLU A 81 24.37 10.11 5.79
CA GLU A 81 25.76 10.01 5.29
C GLU A 81 26.37 8.64 5.59
N GLN A 82 26.25 8.18 6.84
CA GLN A 82 26.91 6.95 7.28
C GLN A 82 26.41 5.74 6.48
N SER A 83 25.13 5.67 6.19
CA SER A 83 24.52 4.49 5.57
C SER A 83 24.61 4.50 4.06
N ILE A 84 24.46 5.68 3.44
CA ILE A 84 24.78 5.83 2.02
C ILE A 84 26.26 5.51 1.80
N SER A 85 27.16 6.04 2.63
CA SER A 85 28.59 5.73 2.54
C SER A 85 28.89 4.23 2.68
N LYS A 86 28.21 3.51 3.58
CA LYS A 86 28.34 2.05 3.70
C LYS A 86 27.85 1.31 2.46
N LEU A 87 26.76 1.76 1.84
CA LEU A 87 26.20 1.15 0.63
C LEU A 87 27.11 1.38 -0.58
N VAL A 88 27.66 2.59 -0.71
CA VAL A 88 28.53 2.99 -1.81
C VAL A 88 29.94 2.37 -1.67
N ARG A 89 30.36 2.00 -0.45
CA ARG A 89 31.65 1.35 -0.20
C ARG A 89 31.75 -0.02 -0.88
N LYS A 90 32.89 -0.22 -1.56
CA LYS A 90 33.33 -1.34 -2.41
C LYS A 90 33.05 -1.10 -3.90
N ARG A 91 34.14 -0.87 -4.62
CA ARG A 91 34.20 -0.97 -6.08
C ARG A 91 34.15 -2.45 -6.45
N ALA A 92 33.20 -2.85 -7.29
CA ALA A 92 33.37 -4.07 -8.07
C ALA A 92 34.27 -3.73 -9.27
N ASP A 93 35.32 -4.50 -9.51
CA ASP A 93 36.26 -4.31 -10.62
C ASP A 93 35.62 -4.50 -12.02
N SER A 94 34.31 -4.74 -12.09
CA SER A 94 33.54 -5.08 -13.29
C SER A 94 32.74 -3.94 -13.93
N ALA A 95 32.65 -2.74 -13.31
CA ALA A 95 31.87 -1.65 -13.88
C ALA A 95 32.59 -1.02 -15.10
N THR A 96 31.88 -0.90 -16.23
CA THR A 96 32.32 -0.22 -17.46
C THR A 96 32.82 1.20 -17.19
N HIS A 97 32.26 1.85 -16.17
CA HIS A 97 32.60 3.19 -15.75
C HIS A 97 33.37 3.17 -14.41
N LYS A 98 34.65 3.57 -14.45
CA LYS A 98 35.46 3.82 -13.25
C LYS A 98 35.00 5.13 -12.59
N LEU A 99 33.88 5.10 -11.88
CA LEU A 99 33.30 6.28 -11.23
C LEU A 99 33.79 6.43 -9.80
N ASP A 100 34.28 7.63 -9.48
CA ASP A 100 34.48 8.05 -8.10
C ASP A 100 33.13 8.52 -7.55
N VAL A 101 32.55 7.72 -6.63
CA VAL A 101 31.32 8.07 -5.94
C VAL A 101 31.67 8.68 -4.58
N VAL A 102 31.35 9.96 -4.42
CA VAL A 102 31.63 10.72 -3.20
C VAL A 102 30.32 11.02 -2.49
N VAL A 103 30.24 10.66 -1.22
CA VAL A 103 29.10 10.98 -0.35
C VAL A 103 29.56 12.03 0.64
N THR A 104 28.85 13.15 0.73
CA THR A 104 29.21 14.26 1.62
C THR A 104 27.93 14.82 2.26
N PRO A 105 27.93 15.14 3.56
CA PRO A 105 26.83 15.87 4.17
C PRO A 105 26.78 17.30 3.64
N TYR A 106 25.61 17.95 3.68
CA TYR A 106 25.51 19.36 3.29
C TYR A 106 26.41 20.24 4.15
N LYS A 107 27.20 21.08 3.47
CA LYS A 107 27.99 22.17 4.06
C LYS A 107 27.64 23.45 3.31
N ALA A 108 27.85 24.60 3.94
CA ALA A 108 27.58 25.89 3.30
C ALA A 108 28.31 25.99 1.94
N GLY A 109 27.55 26.20 0.86
CA GLY A 109 28.09 26.30 -0.50
C GLY A 109 28.46 24.97 -1.17
N ALA A 110 28.15 23.82 -0.57
CA ALA A 110 28.46 22.51 -1.15
C ALA A 110 27.79 22.30 -2.53
N ILE A 111 26.58 22.84 -2.73
CA ILE A 111 25.88 22.76 -4.02
C ILE A 111 26.58 23.62 -5.07
N LYS A 112 26.99 24.84 -4.71
CA LYS A 112 27.79 25.72 -5.59
C LYS A 112 29.14 25.10 -5.95
N GLU A 113 29.79 24.44 -5.00
CA GLU A 113 31.03 23.69 -5.23
C GLU A 113 30.80 22.50 -6.18
N ALA A 114 29.69 21.77 -6.01
CA ALA A 114 29.33 20.67 -6.91
C ALA A 114 29.14 21.14 -8.36
N LEU A 115 28.58 22.33 -8.56
CA LEU A 115 28.36 22.96 -9.87
C LEU A 115 29.59 23.68 -10.43
N THR A 116 30.68 23.78 -9.67
CA THR A 116 31.90 24.45 -10.13
C THR A 116 32.54 23.66 -11.28
N GLY A 117 32.80 24.32 -12.41
CA GLY A 117 33.40 23.71 -13.59
C GLY A 117 32.43 22.90 -14.45
N VAL A 118 31.12 23.03 -14.22
CA VAL A 118 30.09 22.53 -15.13
C VAL A 118 30.10 23.36 -16.40
N ASP A 119 30.19 22.68 -17.55
CA ASP A 119 30.12 23.28 -18.88
C ASP A 119 28.97 22.65 -19.67
N GLY A 120 28.18 23.46 -20.35
CA GLY A 120 27.02 23.03 -21.14
C GLY A 120 25.74 22.76 -20.34
N PRO A 121 24.73 22.13 -20.98
CA PRO A 121 23.42 21.94 -20.36
C PRO A 121 23.44 20.96 -19.18
N VAL A 122 22.67 21.29 -18.14
CA VAL A 122 22.46 20.46 -16.95
C VAL A 122 21.10 19.79 -17.01
N GLY A 123 21.09 18.47 -16.86
CA GLY A 123 19.88 17.68 -16.81
C GLY A 123 19.22 17.75 -15.44
N VAL A 124 17.96 18.17 -15.38
CA VAL A 124 17.17 18.30 -14.14
C VAL A 124 15.74 17.80 -14.35
N LEU A 125 14.99 17.64 -13.27
CA LEU A 125 13.57 17.27 -13.32
C LEU A 125 12.68 18.53 -13.32
N THR A 126 12.66 19.25 -14.44
CA THR A 126 12.01 20.58 -14.55
C THR A 126 10.49 20.63 -14.27
N LYS A 127 9.83 19.47 -14.24
CA LYS A 127 8.38 19.36 -13.99
C LYS A 127 8.05 19.04 -12.53
N GLU A 128 9.04 18.63 -11.75
CA GLU A 128 8.85 18.37 -10.32
C GLU A 128 8.98 19.66 -9.54
N LYS A 129 8.08 19.85 -8.57
CA LYS A 129 8.18 20.94 -7.61
C LYS A 129 8.51 20.31 -6.27
N HIS A 130 9.63 20.75 -5.72
CA HIS A 130 10.11 20.35 -4.41
C HIS A 130 10.22 21.59 -3.53
N HIS A 131 10.14 21.41 -2.23
CA HIS A 131 10.31 22.47 -1.25
C HIS A 131 11.52 22.17 -0.33
N GLY A 132 12.14 23.22 0.21
CA GLY A 132 13.22 23.14 1.19
C GLY A 132 14.50 23.88 0.78
N ASP A 133 15.29 24.25 1.80
CA ASP A 133 16.47 25.13 1.66
C ASP A 133 17.46 24.65 0.58
N ASN A 134 17.70 23.34 0.48
CA ASN A 134 18.61 22.76 -0.52
C ASN A 134 18.08 22.88 -1.96
N ILE A 135 16.75 22.91 -2.15
CA ILE A 135 16.12 23.11 -3.45
C ILE A 135 16.32 24.56 -3.91
N ASP A 136 16.11 25.50 -2.99
CA ASP A 136 16.29 26.92 -3.26
C ASP A 136 17.75 27.23 -3.57
N GLU A 137 18.70 26.68 -2.78
CA GLU A 137 20.14 26.81 -3.04
C GLU A 137 20.53 26.23 -4.41
N LEU A 138 20.01 25.07 -4.80
CA LEU A 138 20.27 24.49 -6.13
C LEU A 138 19.71 25.38 -7.25
N SER A 139 18.48 25.88 -7.09
CA SER A 139 17.85 26.79 -8.06
C SER A 139 18.65 28.07 -8.24
N GLU A 140 19.10 28.68 -7.14
CA GLU A 140 19.97 29.86 -7.17
C GLU A 140 21.33 29.55 -7.80
N ALA A 141 21.95 28.43 -7.46
CA ALA A 141 23.26 28.05 -7.97
C ALA A 141 23.23 27.75 -9.48
N LEU A 142 22.17 27.10 -9.98
CA LEU A 142 21.99 26.88 -11.42
C LEU A 142 21.77 28.20 -12.18
N LYS A 143 21.01 29.14 -11.60
CA LYS A 143 20.83 30.48 -12.18
C LYS A 143 22.14 31.27 -12.21
N ALA A 144 22.89 31.25 -11.10
CA ALA A 144 24.17 31.95 -10.99
C ALA A 144 25.26 31.37 -11.90
N ALA A 145 25.19 30.07 -12.21
CA ALA A 145 26.08 29.42 -13.17
C ALA A 145 25.72 29.70 -14.64
N GLU A 146 24.59 30.36 -14.91
CA GLU A 146 24.09 30.68 -16.26
C GLU A 146 23.99 29.46 -17.19
N VAL A 147 23.69 28.28 -16.63
CA VAL A 147 23.59 27.01 -17.37
C VAL A 147 22.18 26.76 -17.89
N ASN A 148 22.09 26.19 -19.10
CA ASN A 148 20.83 25.71 -19.66
C ASN A 148 20.34 24.48 -18.89
N GLN A 149 19.05 24.45 -18.55
CA GLN A 149 18.42 23.33 -17.83
C GLN A 149 17.52 22.55 -18.78
N GLU A 150 17.74 21.23 -18.85
CA GLU A 150 16.98 20.34 -19.72
C GLU A 150 16.27 19.26 -18.91
N ASN A 151 15.07 18.85 -19.35
CA ASN A 151 14.32 17.81 -18.65
C ASN A 151 14.87 16.42 -18.99
N ILE A 152 15.23 15.64 -17.97
CA ILE A 152 15.78 14.28 -18.13
C ILE A 152 14.85 13.15 -17.66
N SER A 153 13.59 13.46 -17.36
CA SER A 153 12.62 12.49 -16.84
C SER A 153 12.42 11.30 -17.80
N GLU A 154 12.43 11.54 -19.11
CA GLU A 154 12.34 10.47 -20.12
C GLU A 154 13.59 9.58 -20.14
N GLY A 155 14.79 10.16 -20.01
CA GLY A 155 16.04 9.41 -19.91
C GLY A 155 16.06 8.49 -18.69
N LEU A 156 15.64 9.00 -17.52
CA LEU A 156 15.52 8.19 -16.31
C LEU A 156 14.45 7.09 -16.43
N SER A 157 13.35 7.37 -17.14
CA SER A 157 12.33 6.36 -17.46
C SER A 157 12.94 5.22 -18.27
N LEU A 158 13.75 5.51 -19.29
CA LEU A 158 14.40 4.49 -20.10
C LEU A 158 15.35 3.61 -19.28
N VAL A 159 16.02 4.17 -18.27
CA VAL A 159 16.92 3.42 -17.37
C VAL A 159 16.16 2.48 -16.44
N MET A 160 15.05 2.94 -15.85
CA MET A 160 14.37 2.20 -14.77
C MET A 160 13.22 1.29 -15.25
N ASN A 161 12.84 1.33 -16.53
CA ASN A 161 11.65 0.59 -16.99
C ASN A 161 11.86 -0.92 -17.12
N VAL A 162 13.05 -1.36 -17.51
CA VAL A 162 13.41 -2.79 -17.52
C VAL A 162 13.72 -3.23 -16.10
N LYS A 163 12.98 -4.23 -15.61
CA LYS A 163 13.11 -4.73 -14.23
C LYS A 163 14.07 -5.91 -14.18
N ASP A 164 14.96 -5.90 -13.19
CA ASP A 164 15.76 -7.08 -12.85
C ASP A 164 14.91 -8.17 -12.15
N GLU A 165 15.45 -9.38 -12.00
CA GLU A 165 14.74 -10.52 -11.38
C GLU A 165 14.28 -10.23 -9.94
N ARG A 166 15.04 -9.45 -9.18
CA ARG A 166 14.67 -9.07 -7.81
C ARG A 166 13.50 -8.11 -7.85
N GLU A 167 13.51 -7.12 -8.72
CA GLU A 167 12.41 -6.18 -8.92
C GLU A 167 11.14 -6.90 -9.36
N LEU A 168 11.25 -7.82 -10.32
CA LEU A 168 10.15 -8.65 -10.79
C LEU A 168 9.54 -9.47 -9.65
N SER A 169 10.37 -10.03 -8.75
CA SER A 169 9.89 -10.75 -7.56
C SER A 169 9.16 -9.83 -6.56
N LEU A 170 9.63 -8.59 -6.37
CA LEU A 170 8.96 -7.61 -5.52
C LEU A 170 7.60 -7.19 -6.10
N ILE A 171 7.53 -6.92 -7.41
CA ILE A 171 6.28 -6.61 -8.10
C ILE A 171 5.32 -7.81 -8.05
N LYS A 172 5.83 -9.05 -8.19
CA LYS A 172 5.02 -10.26 -8.05
C LYS A 172 4.41 -10.37 -6.66
N THR A 173 5.19 -10.10 -5.62
CA THR A 173 4.72 -10.08 -4.22
C THR A 173 3.63 -9.03 -4.01
N ALA A 174 3.82 -7.83 -4.55
CA ALA A 174 2.82 -6.77 -4.53
C ALA A 174 1.53 -7.20 -5.24
N ALA A 175 1.64 -7.85 -6.41
CA ALA A 175 0.52 -8.36 -7.17
C ALA A 175 -0.23 -9.50 -6.44
N ASP A 176 0.50 -10.36 -5.73
CA ASP A 176 -0.11 -11.40 -4.89
C ASP A 176 -0.90 -10.79 -3.73
N LEU A 177 -0.39 -9.72 -3.10
CA LEU A 177 -1.12 -8.97 -2.08
C LEU A 177 -2.39 -8.35 -2.65
N THR A 178 -2.31 -7.68 -3.79
CA THR A 178 -3.47 -7.18 -4.55
C THR A 178 -4.51 -8.29 -4.77
N CYS A 179 -4.08 -9.47 -5.24
CA CYS A 179 -4.99 -10.58 -5.51
C CYS A 179 -5.65 -11.15 -4.25
N ASN A 180 -4.88 -11.28 -3.17
CA ASN A 180 -5.39 -11.79 -1.92
C ASN A 180 -6.37 -10.81 -1.26
N VAL A 181 -6.15 -9.49 -1.38
CA VAL A 181 -7.12 -8.49 -0.93
C VAL A 181 -8.43 -8.59 -1.71
N PHE A 182 -8.36 -8.76 -3.04
CA PHE A 182 -9.56 -9.04 -3.85
C PHE A 182 -10.30 -10.29 -3.36
N LYS A 183 -9.58 -11.41 -3.26
CA LYS A 183 -10.18 -12.73 -3.03
C LYS A 183 -10.67 -12.94 -1.59
N HIS A 184 -9.91 -12.49 -0.60
CA HIS A 184 -10.13 -12.82 0.80
C HIS A 184 -10.80 -11.71 1.60
N PHE A 185 -10.90 -10.51 1.03
CA PHE A 185 -11.58 -9.40 1.70
C PHE A 185 -12.64 -8.75 0.81
N LEU A 186 -12.26 -8.15 -0.32
CA LEU A 186 -13.17 -7.29 -1.07
C LEU A 186 -14.35 -8.07 -1.65
N LEU A 187 -14.12 -9.23 -2.28
CA LEU A 187 -15.20 -10.00 -2.88
C LEU A 187 -16.19 -10.53 -1.84
N PRO A 188 -15.77 -11.22 -0.75
CA PRO A 188 -16.69 -11.61 0.32
C PRO A 188 -17.44 -10.42 0.94
N GLU A 189 -16.78 -9.26 1.07
CA GLU A 189 -17.42 -8.07 1.62
C GLU A 189 -18.50 -7.51 0.69
N VAL A 190 -18.23 -7.46 -0.62
CA VAL A 190 -19.22 -7.01 -1.62
C VAL A 190 -20.42 -7.96 -1.65
N GLU A 191 -20.18 -9.27 -1.63
CA GLU A 191 -21.25 -10.28 -1.55
C GLU A 191 -22.12 -10.04 -0.31
N ASP A 192 -21.51 -9.92 0.87
CA ASP A 192 -22.24 -9.68 2.14
C ASP A 192 -22.96 -8.33 2.20
N ILE A 193 -22.45 -7.31 1.51
CA ILE A 193 -23.13 -6.01 1.38
C ILE A 193 -24.39 -6.15 0.52
N LEU A 194 -24.28 -6.81 -0.63
CA LEU A 194 -25.37 -6.96 -1.58
C LEU A 194 -26.46 -7.90 -1.04
N ASP A 195 -26.07 -9.07 -0.51
CA ASP A 195 -27.00 -10.08 0.01
C ASP A 195 -27.81 -9.59 1.21
N ARG A 196 -27.29 -8.61 1.96
CA ARG A 196 -27.93 -8.08 3.18
C ARG A 196 -28.43 -6.64 3.03
N ASP A 197 -28.43 -6.10 1.81
CA ASP A 197 -28.78 -4.71 1.50
C ASP A 197 -28.14 -3.70 2.47
N LYS A 198 -26.84 -3.88 2.74
CA LYS A 198 -26.11 -2.99 3.65
C LYS A 198 -25.80 -1.66 2.97
N LYS A 199 -26.08 -0.57 3.67
CA LYS A 199 -25.70 0.77 3.21
C LYS A 199 -24.27 1.10 3.64
N ILE A 200 -23.36 1.09 2.67
CA ILE A 200 -21.97 1.52 2.82
C ILE A 200 -21.58 2.41 1.64
N SER A 201 -20.87 3.51 1.90
CA SER A 201 -20.37 4.36 0.82
C SER A 201 -19.16 3.74 0.10
N HIS A 202 -18.92 4.17 -1.14
CA HIS A 202 -17.72 3.74 -1.86
C HIS A 202 -16.43 4.11 -1.11
N THR A 203 -16.35 5.34 -0.58
CA THR A 203 -15.23 5.78 0.28
C THR A 203 -15.03 4.85 1.47
N ARG A 204 -16.10 4.46 2.17
CA ARG A 204 -15.97 3.63 3.36
C ARG A 204 -15.53 2.20 3.03
N LEU A 205 -15.99 1.64 1.91
CA LEU A 205 -15.49 0.34 1.46
C LEU A 205 -14.02 0.44 1.04
N SER A 206 -13.65 1.50 0.31
CA SER A 206 -12.27 1.81 -0.07
C SER A 206 -11.31 1.83 1.13
N GLU A 207 -11.64 2.58 2.19
CA GLU A 207 -10.87 2.62 3.44
C GLU A 207 -10.66 1.22 4.04
N ARG A 208 -11.69 0.37 4.01
CA ARG A 208 -11.58 -0.99 4.57
C ARG A 208 -10.69 -1.89 3.72
N VAL A 209 -10.72 -1.73 2.39
CA VAL A 209 -9.83 -2.42 1.46
C VAL A 209 -8.38 -1.98 1.69
N GLU A 210 -8.17 -0.67 1.86
CA GLU A 210 -6.87 -0.07 2.13
C GLU A 210 -6.23 -0.65 3.40
N ASN A 211 -7.00 -0.70 4.49
CA ASN A 211 -6.57 -1.31 5.75
C ASN A 211 -6.15 -2.79 5.58
N CYS A 212 -6.77 -3.52 4.65
CA CYS A 212 -6.39 -4.90 4.39
C CYS A 212 -5.08 -5.03 3.61
N ILE A 213 -4.70 -4.03 2.81
CA ILE A 213 -3.37 -3.95 2.18
C ILE A 213 -2.30 -3.71 3.26
N LEU A 214 -2.59 -2.81 4.21
CA LEU A 214 -1.69 -2.48 5.33
C LEU A 214 -1.54 -3.64 6.34
N GLU A 215 -2.53 -4.55 6.39
CA GLU A 215 -2.56 -5.68 7.32
C GLU A 215 -2.58 -7.03 6.57
N PRO A 216 -1.47 -7.42 5.90
CA PRO A 216 -1.44 -8.58 5.00
C PRO A 216 -1.80 -9.92 5.69
N ARG A 217 -1.68 -10.00 7.02
CA ARG A 217 -2.17 -11.13 7.84
C ARG A 217 -3.66 -11.41 7.64
N ARG A 218 -4.49 -10.38 7.43
CA ARG A 218 -5.94 -10.51 7.23
C ARG A 218 -6.32 -11.17 5.91
N VAL A 219 -5.40 -11.18 4.96
CA VAL A 219 -5.62 -11.70 3.61
C VAL A 219 -4.68 -12.88 3.32
N LYS A 220 -4.40 -13.69 4.35
CA LYS A 220 -3.58 -14.92 4.25
C LYS A 220 -2.14 -14.69 3.78
N MET A 221 -1.61 -13.49 3.96
CA MET A 221 -0.22 -13.12 3.63
C MET A 221 0.57 -12.73 4.87
N GLY A 222 0.39 -13.46 5.98
CA GLY A 222 1.00 -13.11 7.27
C GLY A 222 2.52 -13.19 7.34
N SER A 223 3.17 -13.80 6.34
CA SER A 223 4.62 -13.79 6.18
C SER A 223 5.18 -12.44 5.69
N LEU A 224 4.34 -11.57 5.12
CA LEU A 224 4.76 -10.23 4.75
C LEU A 224 4.82 -9.32 5.98
N GLU A 225 5.88 -8.55 6.08
CA GLU A 225 5.96 -7.48 7.08
C GLU A 225 5.00 -6.36 6.66
N ALA A 226 4.01 -6.06 7.51
CA ALA A 226 2.99 -5.04 7.28
C ALA A 226 3.60 -3.69 6.87
N ARG A 227 4.69 -3.30 7.53
CA ARG A 227 5.44 -2.05 7.27
C ARG A 227 6.04 -1.90 5.87
N LEU A 228 6.10 -3.01 5.12
CA LEU A 228 6.60 -3.02 3.74
C LEU A 228 5.46 -2.99 2.72
N CYS A 229 4.21 -2.98 3.18
CA CYS A 229 3.00 -3.02 2.38
C CYS A 229 2.29 -1.67 2.47
N ASP A 230 1.83 -1.17 1.33
CA ASP A 230 1.19 0.14 1.21
C ASP A 230 0.20 0.09 0.03
N PRO A 231 -0.95 0.78 0.04
CA PRO A 231 -1.69 1.04 -1.20
C PRO A 231 -0.84 1.80 -2.23
N CYS A 232 -1.00 1.48 -3.52
CA CYS A 232 -0.44 2.31 -4.59
C CYS A 232 -1.16 3.65 -4.70
N TYR A 233 -2.44 3.66 -4.37
CA TYR A 233 -3.38 4.77 -4.36
C TYR A 233 -4.61 4.31 -3.53
N PRO A 234 -5.42 5.23 -3.00
CA PRO A 234 -6.64 4.85 -2.28
C PRO A 234 -7.56 3.99 -3.17
N PRO A 235 -7.97 2.78 -2.74
CA PRO A 235 -8.77 1.90 -3.58
C PRO A 235 -10.00 2.61 -4.17
N ILE A 236 -10.30 2.37 -5.43
CA ILE A 236 -11.37 3.09 -6.14
C ILE A 236 -12.53 2.13 -6.34
N ILE A 237 -13.68 2.46 -5.74
CA ILE A 237 -14.93 1.73 -5.84
C ILE A 237 -15.93 2.65 -6.54
N GLN A 238 -16.58 2.16 -7.61
CA GLN A 238 -17.54 2.94 -8.39
C GLN A 238 -18.76 2.10 -8.73
N SER A 239 -19.96 2.63 -8.48
CA SER A 239 -21.24 2.04 -8.89
C SER A 239 -22.30 3.12 -9.06
N GLY A 240 -23.52 2.74 -9.43
CA GLY A 240 -24.67 3.64 -9.41
C GLY A 240 -24.66 4.72 -10.50
N GLY A 241 -24.10 4.42 -11.67
CA GLY A 241 -24.26 5.26 -12.88
C GLY A 241 -23.21 6.35 -13.06
N LYS A 242 -22.28 6.53 -12.12
CA LYS A 242 -21.21 7.53 -12.20
C LYS A 242 -19.85 6.86 -12.16
N TYR A 243 -19.14 6.92 -13.28
CA TYR A 243 -17.85 6.26 -13.45
C TYR A 243 -16.81 7.23 -13.99
N ASP A 244 -15.58 7.06 -13.53
CA ASP A 244 -14.39 7.77 -14.04
C ASP A 244 -13.25 6.76 -14.18
N LEU A 245 -12.87 6.47 -15.42
CA LEU A 245 -11.84 5.48 -15.73
C LEU A 245 -10.42 6.07 -15.76
N ARG A 246 -10.25 7.34 -15.37
CA ARG A 246 -8.93 7.97 -15.27
C ARG A 246 -8.18 7.43 -14.05
N PRO A 247 -6.84 7.31 -14.10
CA PRO A 247 -6.03 6.90 -12.95
C PRO A 247 -6.15 7.84 -11.73
N SER A 248 -6.65 9.06 -11.93
CA SER A 248 -6.89 10.06 -10.89
C SER A 248 -8.30 10.00 -10.29
N ALA A 249 -9.11 9.01 -10.65
CA ALA A 249 -10.46 8.85 -10.10
C ALA A 249 -10.39 8.56 -8.60
N GLN A 250 -11.47 8.88 -7.89
CA GLN A 250 -11.62 8.66 -6.46
C GLN A 250 -12.99 8.04 -6.18
N SER A 251 -13.06 7.24 -5.12
CA SER A 251 -14.34 6.80 -4.56
C SER A 251 -15.13 8.00 -4.04
N ASP A 252 -16.46 7.98 -4.15
CA ASP A 252 -17.32 9.03 -3.60
C ASP A 252 -18.16 8.54 -2.41
N ASP A 253 -18.81 9.47 -1.71
CA ASP A 253 -19.60 9.13 -0.52
C ASP A 253 -20.99 8.57 -0.83
N LYS A 254 -21.28 8.24 -2.10
CA LYS A 254 -22.54 7.59 -2.47
C LYS A 254 -22.55 6.13 -2.02
N PRO A 255 -23.73 5.58 -1.67
CA PRO A 255 -23.86 4.18 -1.30
C PRO A 255 -23.51 3.26 -2.48
N LEU A 256 -22.87 2.14 -2.17
CA LEU A 256 -22.69 1.04 -3.11
C LEU A 256 -24.06 0.57 -3.60
N THR A 257 -24.20 0.45 -4.92
CA THR A 257 -25.44 0.08 -5.59
C THR A 257 -25.19 -1.13 -6.48
N ALA A 258 -26.16 -2.05 -6.53
CA ALA A 258 -26.18 -3.14 -7.50
C ALA A 258 -26.20 -2.61 -8.95
N GLY A 259 -25.83 -3.48 -9.90
CA GLY A 259 -25.68 -3.17 -11.32
C GLY A 259 -24.24 -3.37 -11.76
N CYS A 260 -23.55 -2.30 -12.11
CA CYS A 260 -22.14 -2.37 -12.51
C CYS A 260 -21.24 -1.80 -11.40
N LEU A 261 -20.35 -2.64 -10.87
CA LEU A 261 -19.43 -2.28 -9.81
C LEU A 261 -17.99 -2.38 -10.31
N ILE A 262 -17.29 -1.26 -10.42
CA ILE A 262 -15.85 -1.23 -10.75
C ILE A 262 -15.05 -1.10 -9.46
N CYS A 263 -14.14 -2.06 -9.25
CA CYS A 263 -13.21 -2.08 -8.14
C CYS A 263 -11.78 -2.02 -8.66
N SER A 264 -11.05 -0.98 -8.29
CA SER A 264 -9.64 -0.79 -8.64
C SER A 264 -8.79 -0.76 -7.38
N LEU A 265 -7.85 -1.68 -7.23
CA LEU A 265 -6.91 -1.64 -6.12
C LEU A 265 -5.53 -2.15 -6.57
N GLY A 266 -4.50 -1.55 -6.00
CA GLY A 266 -3.12 -1.92 -6.22
C GLY A 266 -2.35 -1.84 -4.92
N ALA A 267 -1.69 -2.93 -4.54
CA ALA A 267 -0.75 -2.95 -3.43
C ALA A 267 0.67 -2.63 -3.94
N ARG A 268 1.42 -1.97 -3.08
CA ARG A 268 2.83 -1.62 -3.19
C ARG A 268 3.58 -2.41 -2.14
N TYR A 269 4.61 -3.16 -2.56
CA TYR A 269 5.45 -3.92 -1.64
C TYR A 269 6.91 -3.51 -1.82
N ARG A 270 7.57 -3.09 -0.75
CA ARG A 270 8.94 -2.53 -0.77
C ARG A 270 9.12 -1.51 -1.89
N ASN A 271 8.16 -0.60 -2.00
CA ASN A 271 8.08 0.48 -2.97
C ASN A 271 7.70 0.08 -4.40
N TYR A 272 7.56 -1.19 -4.73
CA TYR A 272 7.16 -1.65 -6.07
C TYR A 272 5.66 -1.85 -6.16
N CYS A 273 5.04 -1.17 -7.12
CA CYS A 273 3.61 -1.12 -7.33
C CYS A 273 3.10 -2.33 -8.14
N SER A 274 1.85 -2.69 -7.90
CA SER A 274 1.05 -3.58 -8.73
C SER A 274 -0.35 -3.00 -8.87
N ASN A 275 -1.15 -3.53 -9.80
CA ASN A 275 -2.52 -3.08 -10.01
C ASN A 275 -3.40 -4.19 -10.56
N ALA A 276 -4.66 -4.24 -10.09
CA ALA A 276 -5.73 -4.98 -10.74
C ALA A 276 -7.06 -4.20 -10.66
N ILE A 277 -7.83 -4.29 -11.73
CA ILE A 277 -9.18 -3.70 -11.81
C ILE A 277 -10.15 -4.79 -12.25
N ARG A 278 -11.27 -4.92 -11.56
CA ARG A 278 -12.35 -5.83 -11.91
C ARG A 278 -13.68 -5.10 -11.94
N THR A 279 -14.50 -5.42 -12.93
CA THR A 279 -15.91 -5.09 -12.92
C THR A 279 -16.70 -6.32 -12.48
N TYR A 280 -17.55 -6.15 -11.48
CA TYR A 280 -18.57 -7.11 -11.08
C TYR A 280 -19.92 -6.65 -11.63
N LEU A 281 -20.67 -7.58 -12.22
CA LEU A 281 -21.94 -7.30 -12.86
C LEU A 281 -23.05 -8.02 -12.09
N ILE A 282 -23.99 -7.25 -11.54
CA ILE A 282 -25.14 -7.75 -10.80
C ILE A 282 -26.36 -7.61 -11.69
N ASP A 283 -27.04 -8.74 -11.91
CA ASP A 283 -28.18 -8.92 -12.81
C ASP A 283 -27.89 -8.43 -14.24
N ALA A 284 -26.71 -8.75 -14.76
CA ALA A 284 -26.23 -8.27 -16.06
C ALA A 284 -27.28 -8.48 -17.18
N SER A 285 -27.47 -7.46 -18.03
CA SER A 285 -28.20 -7.68 -19.28
C SER A 285 -27.34 -8.47 -20.28
N ALA A 286 -27.98 -9.16 -21.23
CA ALA A 286 -27.25 -9.89 -22.28
C ALA A 286 -26.32 -8.96 -23.09
N GLU A 287 -26.67 -7.68 -23.23
CA GLU A 287 -25.79 -6.68 -23.87
C GLU A 287 -24.58 -6.34 -22.99
N GLN A 288 -24.77 -6.19 -21.67
CA GLN A 288 -23.66 -5.96 -20.74
C GLN A 288 -22.68 -7.13 -20.71
N GLU A 289 -23.18 -8.37 -20.73
CA GLU A 289 -22.37 -9.58 -20.86
C GLU A 289 -21.53 -9.58 -22.14
N GLN A 290 -22.16 -9.40 -23.31
CA GLN A 290 -21.46 -9.36 -24.60
C GLN A 290 -20.39 -8.27 -24.66
N ILE A 291 -20.68 -7.08 -24.12
CA ILE A 291 -19.73 -5.96 -24.10
C ILE A 291 -18.59 -6.24 -23.12
N TYR A 292 -18.86 -6.87 -21.97
CA TYR A 292 -17.83 -7.28 -21.01
C TYR A 292 -16.89 -8.33 -21.61
N GLU A 293 -17.42 -9.35 -22.30
CA GLU A 293 -16.58 -10.34 -22.99
C GLU A 293 -15.72 -9.69 -24.07
N ALA A 294 -16.28 -8.78 -24.87
CA ALA A 294 -15.52 -8.01 -25.86
C ALA A 294 -14.39 -7.18 -25.20
N LEU A 295 -14.65 -6.59 -24.02
CA LEU A 295 -13.65 -5.88 -23.22
C LEU A 295 -12.52 -6.81 -22.78
N VAL A 296 -12.85 -7.99 -22.23
CA VAL A 296 -11.87 -8.99 -21.77
C VAL A 296 -11.01 -9.47 -22.94
N GLU A 297 -11.63 -9.81 -24.08
CA GLU A 297 -10.90 -10.20 -25.28
C GLU A 297 -10.02 -9.07 -25.84
N GLY A 298 -10.46 -7.82 -25.73
CA GLY A 298 -9.66 -6.64 -26.06
C GLY A 298 -8.42 -6.53 -25.19
N GLN A 299 -8.56 -6.77 -23.88
CA GLN A 299 -7.43 -6.76 -22.95
C GLN A 299 -6.48 -7.94 -23.15
N GLU A 300 -6.99 -9.14 -23.43
CA GLU A 300 -6.16 -10.30 -23.79
C GLU A 300 -5.38 -10.07 -25.09
N ALA A 301 -5.98 -9.41 -26.08
CA ALA A 301 -5.28 -9.00 -27.29
C ALA A 301 -4.16 -7.97 -27.00
N ALA A 302 -4.38 -7.05 -26.04
CA ALA A 302 -3.35 -6.13 -25.58
C ALA A 302 -2.18 -6.88 -24.93
N ILE A 303 -2.48 -7.81 -24.01
CA ILE A 303 -1.49 -8.65 -23.35
C ILE A 303 -0.69 -9.43 -24.39
N GLY A 304 -1.36 -10.13 -25.31
CA GLY A 304 -0.71 -10.89 -26.38
C GLY A 304 0.14 -10.03 -27.33
N ALA A 305 -0.12 -8.72 -27.42
CA ALA A 305 0.67 -7.78 -28.20
C ALA A 305 1.88 -7.20 -27.44
N LEU A 306 2.02 -7.46 -26.13
CA LEU A 306 3.20 -7.07 -25.35
C LEU A 306 4.38 -7.99 -25.69
N LYS A 307 5.06 -7.69 -26.80
CA LYS A 307 6.22 -8.44 -27.29
C LYS A 307 7.43 -7.54 -27.46
N GLN A 308 8.62 -8.11 -27.28
CA GLN A 308 9.89 -7.42 -27.55
C GLN A 308 9.87 -6.76 -28.94
N GLY A 309 10.33 -5.51 -29.00
CA GLY A 309 10.42 -4.72 -30.22
C GLY A 309 9.07 -4.18 -30.73
N GLN A 310 7.94 -4.51 -30.11
CA GLN A 310 6.64 -3.97 -30.51
C GLN A 310 6.50 -2.52 -30.04
N LYS A 311 5.94 -1.64 -30.90
CA LYS A 311 5.62 -0.26 -30.52
C LYS A 311 4.40 -0.21 -29.58
N LEU A 312 4.45 0.63 -28.53
CA LEU A 312 3.33 0.82 -27.60
C LEU A 312 2.01 1.23 -28.28
N ASN A 313 2.07 2.08 -29.30
CA ASN A 313 0.89 2.50 -30.07
C ASN A 313 0.22 1.35 -30.83
N THR A 314 0.96 0.30 -31.16
CA THR A 314 0.43 -0.85 -31.87
C THR A 314 -0.36 -1.73 -30.91
N VAL A 315 0.08 -1.85 -29.66
CA VAL A 315 -0.70 -2.50 -28.58
C VAL A 315 -2.05 -1.80 -28.42
N PHE A 316 -2.06 -0.47 -28.33
CA PHE A 316 -3.31 0.31 -28.26
C PHE A 316 -4.23 0.09 -29.47
N LYS A 317 -3.68 0.16 -30.69
CA LYS A 317 -4.44 -0.05 -31.93
C LYS A 317 -5.02 -1.46 -32.04
N THR A 318 -4.31 -2.47 -31.51
CA THR A 318 -4.78 -3.86 -31.47
C THR A 318 -6.06 -4.00 -30.67
N VAL A 319 -6.15 -3.32 -29.51
CA VAL A 319 -7.37 -3.31 -28.69
C VAL A 319 -8.53 -2.64 -29.43
N ALA A 320 -8.31 -1.47 -30.02
CA ALA A 320 -9.35 -0.76 -30.76
C ALA A 320 -9.90 -1.59 -31.94
N ALA A 321 -9.01 -2.27 -32.68
CA ALA A 321 -9.39 -3.19 -33.75
C ALA A 321 -10.19 -4.39 -33.22
N LYS A 322 -9.75 -5.00 -32.12
CA LYS A 322 -10.42 -6.15 -31.50
C LYS A 322 -11.82 -5.78 -31.01
N LEU A 323 -11.99 -4.63 -30.35
CA LEU A 323 -13.29 -4.14 -29.90
C LEU A 323 -14.26 -3.91 -31.08
N ASN A 324 -13.81 -3.23 -32.14
CA ASN A 324 -14.65 -3.00 -33.32
C ASN A 324 -15.01 -4.30 -34.06
N SER A 325 -14.16 -5.33 -34.00
CA SER A 325 -14.48 -6.65 -34.58
C SER A 325 -15.59 -7.38 -33.81
N LYS A 326 -15.82 -7.03 -32.55
CA LYS A 326 -16.85 -7.62 -31.69
C LYS A 326 -18.17 -6.87 -31.79
N LYS A 327 -18.12 -5.54 -31.81
CA LYS A 327 -19.27 -4.68 -32.01
C LYS A 327 -18.82 -3.38 -32.67
N GLU A 328 -19.44 -3.04 -33.79
CA GLU A 328 -19.12 -1.81 -34.52
C GLU A 328 -19.31 -0.58 -33.61
N GLY A 329 -18.37 0.36 -33.68
CA GLY A 329 -18.38 1.57 -32.86
C GLY A 329 -17.90 1.38 -31.41
N LEU A 330 -17.68 0.15 -30.92
CA LEU A 330 -17.33 -0.05 -29.51
C LEU A 330 -16.03 0.65 -29.09
N SER A 331 -15.05 0.76 -30.01
CA SER A 331 -13.80 1.47 -29.75
C SER A 331 -13.95 2.97 -29.47
N SER A 332 -15.09 3.60 -29.82
CA SER A 332 -15.31 5.02 -29.48
C SER A 332 -15.48 5.25 -27.97
N HIS A 333 -15.81 4.18 -27.23
CA HIS A 333 -15.90 4.18 -25.77
C HIS A 333 -14.55 3.92 -25.08
N LEU A 334 -13.49 3.65 -25.84
CA LEU A 334 -12.16 3.39 -25.27
C LEU A 334 -11.55 4.71 -24.73
N PRO A 335 -10.99 4.71 -23.51
CA PRO A 335 -10.17 5.82 -23.03
C PRO A 335 -8.96 6.08 -23.94
N LYS A 336 -8.35 7.27 -23.80
CA LYS A 336 -7.20 7.68 -24.64
C LYS A 336 -5.93 6.84 -24.44
N ASN A 337 -5.89 6.02 -23.39
CA ASN A 337 -4.81 5.07 -23.11
C ASN A 337 -5.41 3.79 -22.51
N ILE A 338 -4.68 2.69 -22.62
CA ILE A 338 -5.07 1.37 -22.08
C ILE A 338 -4.09 0.87 -21.03
N GLY A 339 -3.49 1.81 -20.29
CA GLY A 339 -2.48 1.50 -19.30
C GLY A 339 -1.12 2.17 -19.53
N PHE A 340 -0.16 1.75 -18.74
CA PHE A 340 1.16 2.36 -18.63
C PHE A 340 2.15 1.41 -17.95
N ALA A 341 3.45 1.67 -18.12
CA ALA A 341 4.46 0.95 -17.36
C ALA A 341 4.36 1.28 -15.86
N ILE A 342 4.60 0.26 -15.05
CA ILE A 342 4.51 0.27 -13.58
C ILE A 342 5.80 -0.28 -12.99
N GLY A 343 6.20 0.23 -11.82
CA GLY A 343 7.41 -0.16 -11.12
C GLY A 343 7.44 0.47 -9.74
N ILE A 344 8.52 1.17 -9.40
CA ILE A 344 8.51 2.04 -8.21
C ILE A 344 7.52 3.19 -8.37
N GLU A 345 7.44 3.73 -9.59
CA GLU A 345 6.36 4.63 -9.99
C GLU A 345 5.11 3.81 -10.31
N TYR A 346 3.97 4.20 -9.76
CA TYR A 346 2.69 3.61 -10.16
C TYR A 346 2.44 3.80 -11.65
N ARG A 347 2.76 4.99 -12.18
CA ARG A 347 2.56 5.35 -13.59
C ARG A 347 3.78 6.05 -14.17
N ASP A 348 4.45 5.39 -15.10
CA ASP A 348 5.50 6.03 -15.90
C ASP A 348 4.88 6.81 -17.09
N ALA A 349 5.08 8.13 -17.10
CA ALA A 349 4.53 9.01 -18.13
C ALA A 349 5.16 8.85 -19.52
N ALA A 350 6.40 8.33 -19.61
CA ALA A 350 7.08 8.08 -20.88
C ALA A 350 6.60 6.78 -21.55
N PHE A 351 6.08 5.82 -20.78
CA PHE A 351 5.65 4.50 -21.23
C PHE A 351 4.14 4.28 -21.08
N VAL A 352 3.33 5.21 -21.60
CA VAL A 352 1.87 5.07 -21.66
C VAL A 352 1.44 4.32 -22.94
N LEU A 353 0.56 3.34 -22.80
CA LEU A 353 -0.06 2.59 -23.90
C LEU A 353 -1.17 3.44 -24.54
N ASN A 354 -0.82 4.27 -25.52
CA ASN A 354 -1.77 5.14 -26.23
C ASN A 354 -1.49 5.17 -27.74
N ALA A 355 -2.40 5.75 -28.52
CA ALA A 355 -2.32 5.78 -29.98
C ALA A 355 -1.08 6.48 -30.59
N LYS A 356 -0.34 7.27 -29.80
CA LYS A 356 0.77 8.12 -30.27
C LYS A 356 2.15 7.61 -29.85
N ASN A 357 2.25 6.79 -28.80
CA ASN A 357 3.53 6.42 -28.21
C ASN A 357 4.25 5.36 -29.06
N GLU A 358 5.39 5.70 -29.66
CA GLU A 358 6.13 4.79 -30.55
C GLU A 358 7.28 4.04 -29.88
N ARG A 359 7.47 4.18 -28.57
CA ARG A 359 8.54 3.46 -27.85
C ARG A 359 8.40 1.95 -28.05
N LEU A 360 9.54 1.28 -28.08
CA LEU A 360 9.63 -0.16 -28.24
C LEU A 360 9.55 -0.83 -26.87
N LEU A 361 8.88 -1.98 -26.82
CA LEU A 361 8.85 -2.84 -25.66
C LEU A 361 10.14 -3.64 -25.54
N GLU A 362 10.65 -3.75 -24.32
CA GLU A 362 11.82 -4.57 -23.99
C GLU A 362 11.42 -5.64 -22.95
N PRO A 363 12.03 -6.84 -23.01
CA PRO A 363 11.81 -7.87 -22.01
C PRO A 363 12.08 -7.36 -20.59
N GLY A 364 11.26 -7.79 -19.62
CA GLY A 364 11.38 -7.37 -18.23
C GLY A 364 10.71 -6.02 -17.91
N MET A 365 10.21 -5.27 -18.90
CA MET A 365 9.28 -4.18 -18.61
C MET A 365 7.98 -4.73 -18.00
N VAL A 366 7.33 -3.95 -17.14
CA VAL A 366 6.07 -4.34 -16.51
C VAL A 366 5.02 -3.26 -16.75
N PHE A 367 3.83 -3.68 -17.17
CA PHE A 367 2.71 -2.79 -17.49
C PHE A 367 1.48 -3.10 -16.64
N ASN A 368 0.82 -2.03 -16.19
CA ASN A 368 -0.59 -2.07 -15.84
C ASN A 368 -1.39 -2.03 -17.15
N VAL A 369 -1.88 -3.17 -17.64
CA VAL A 369 -2.68 -3.25 -18.87
C VAL A 369 -4.14 -3.08 -18.51
N ALA A 370 -4.63 -1.85 -18.60
CA ALA A 370 -5.92 -1.40 -18.10
C ALA A 370 -6.84 -0.98 -19.25
N VAL A 371 -7.73 -1.87 -19.69
CA VAL A 371 -8.69 -1.58 -20.75
C VAL A 371 -10.04 -1.27 -20.12
N GLY A 372 -10.73 -0.24 -20.61
CA GLY A 372 -12.08 0.08 -20.17
C GLY A 372 -12.94 0.64 -21.29
N LEU A 373 -14.24 0.70 -21.03
CA LEU A 373 -15.26 1.26 -21.92
C LEU A 373 -16.12 2.21 -21.09
N GLN A 374 -16.12 3.49 -21.46
CA GLN A 374 -16.81 4.55 -20.72
C GLN A 374 -18.04 5.06 -21.47
N ASN A 375 -18.97 5.71 -20.77
CA ASN A 375 -20.19 6.31 -21.36
C ASN A 375 -21.06 5.28 -22.11
N LEU A 376 -21.13 4.05 -21.61
CA LEU A 376 -22.06 3.05 -22.13
C LEU A 376 -23.46 3.32 -21.57
N LYS A 377 -24.50 2.88 -22.28
CA LYS A 377 -25.90 3.06 -21.88
C LYS A 377 -26.66 1.76 -22.01
N ASP A 378 -27.41 1.42 -20.96
CA ASP A 378 -28.42 0.37 -20.98
C ASP A 378 -29.80 1.02 -20.86
N SER A 379 -30.73 0.62 -21.73
CA SER A 379 -32.08 1.20 -21.78
C SER A 379 -32.86 1.10 -20.47
N LYS A 380 -32.59 0.09 -19.64
CA LYS A 380 -33.28 -0.18 -18.38
C LYS A 380 -32.43 0.19 -17.16
N LYS A 381 -31.11 0.02 -17.25
CA LYS A 381 -30.18 0.21 -16.12
C LYS A 381 -29.43 1.55 -16.14
N GLY A 382 -29.59 2.34 -17.21
CA GLY A 382 -28.98 3.66 -17.33
C GLY A 382 -27.50 3.63 -17.76
N ASP A 383 -26.77 4.67 -17.40
CA ASP A 383 -25.37 4.84 -17.79
C ASP A 383 -24.46 3.86 -17.02
N TYR A 384 -23.48 3.27 -17.71
CA TYR A 384 -22.48 2.40 -17.09
C TYR A 384 -21.11 2.49 -17.75
N ALA A 385 -20.11 1.89 -17.12
CA ALA A 385 -18.78 1.72 -17.65
C ALA A 385 -18.21 0.37 -17.23
N LEU A 386 -17.29 -0.18 -18.00
CA LEU A 386 -16.63 -1.45 -17.69
C LEU A 386 -15.12 -1.25 -17.71
N MET A 387 -14.38 -1.93 -16.83
CA MET A 387 -12.93 -1.84 -16.82
C MET A 387 -12.28 -3.11 -16.25
N VAL A 388 -11.23 -3.57 -16.92
CA VAL A 388 -10.38 -4.68 -16.46
C VAL A 388 -8.93 -4.26 -16.55
N ALA A 389 -8.15 -4.59 -15.54
CA ALA A 389 -6.72 -4.34 -15.55
C ALA A 389 -5.92 -5.45 -14.89
N ASP A 390 -4.71 -5.67 -15.40
CA ASP A 390 -3.76 -6.62 -14.84
C ASP A 390 -2.34 -6.06 -14.86
N THR A 391 -1.51 -6.54 -13.92
CA THR A 391 -0.06 -6.32 -13.92
C THR A 391 0.62 -7.39 -14.77
N VAL A 392 1.31 -6.98 -15.83
CA VAL A 392 1.80 -7.88 -16.89
C VAL A 392 3.26 -7.62 -17.21
N VAL A 393 4.06 -8.68 -17.22
CA VAL A 393 5.48 -8.62 -17.59
C VAL A 393 5.65 -8.87 -19.08
N VAL A 394 6.45 -8.03 -19.73
CA VAL A 394 6.87 -8.22 -21.11
C VAL A 394 7.86 -9.39 -21.16
N PRO A 395 7.57 -10.44 -21.95
CA PRO A 395 8.37 -11.65 -21.97
C PRO A 395 9.69 -11.46 -22.73
N LYS A 396 10.60 -12.41 -22.55
CA LYS A 396 11.75 -12.58 -23.47
C LYS A 396 11.25 -13.06 -24.83
N GLU A 397 12.08 -12.91 -25.86
CA GLU A 397 11.77 -13.40 -27.20
C GLU A 397 11.40 -14.89 -27.18
N GLY A 398 10.27 -15.24 -27.81
CA GLY A 398 9.76 -16.61 -27.87
C GLY A 398 8.89 -17.05 -26.68
N GLU A 399 8.81 -16.25 -25.61
CA GLU A 399 7.96 -16.53 -24.45
C GLU A 399 6.60 -15.82 -24.51
N SER A 400 5.65 -16.26 -23.69
CA SER A 400 4.34 -15.61 -23.54
C SER A 400 4.36 -14.60 -22.38
N PRO A 401 3.64 -13.48 -22.49
CA PRO A 401 3.52 -12.50 -21.40
C PRO A 401 3.00 -13.14 -20.11
N VAL A 402 3.58 -12.74 -18.97
CA VAL A 402 3.21 -13.30 -17.67
C VAL A 402 2.29 -12.32 -16.94
N VAL A 403 1.10 -12.79 -16.55
CA VAL A 403 0.10 -11.98 -15.85
C VAL A 403 0.21 -12.23 -14.35
N TYR A 404 0.79 -11.29 -13.61
CA TYR A 404 1.03 -11.45 -12.17
C TYR A 404 -0.24 -11.45 -11.34
N THR A 405 -1.31 -10.81 -11.83
CA THR A 405 -2.62 -10.70 -11.18
C THR A 405 -3.66 -11.70 -11.70
N GLN A 406 -3.22 -12.78 -12.36
CA GLN A 406 -4.11 -13.80 -12.95
C GLN A 406 -5.07 -14.46 -11.94
N SER A 407 -4.70 -14.48 -10.65
CA SER A 407 -5.51 -15.06 -9.57
C SER A 407 -6.79 -14.27 -9.30
N CYS A 408 -6.85 -12.98 -9.67
CA CYS A 408 -8.08 -12.23 -9.75
C CYS A 408 -8.86 -12.68 -10.99
N LYS A 409 -9.88 -13.51 -10.83
CA LYS A 409 -10.67 -13.98 -11.97
C LYS A 409 -11.36 -12.81 -12.69
N LYS A 410 -11.41 -12.87 -14.02
CA LYS A 410 -12.08 -11.89 -14.90
C LYS A 410 -12.99 -12.55 -15.94
N ALA A 411 -13.13 -13.87 -15.91
CA ALA A 411 -14.11 -14.55 -16.75
C ALA A 411 -15.51 -14.14 -16.28
N PHE A 412 -16.44 -13.93 -17.21
CA PHE A 412 -17.80 -13.45 -16.92
C PHE A 412 -18.49 -14.28 -15.82
N LYS A 413 -18.41 -15.61 -15.92
CA LYS A 413 -18.95 -16.56 -14.91
C LYS A 413 -18.43 -16.39 -13.49
N SER A 414 -17.29 -15.72 -13.30
CA SER A 414 -16.67 -15.49 -11.99
C SER A 414 -16.91 -14.08 -11.45
N ILE A 415 -17.52 -13.20 -12.22
CA ILE A 415 -17.79 -11.81 -11.83
C ILE A 415 -19.27 -11.41 -11.95
N SER A 416 -20.08 -12.29 -12.53
CA SER A 416 -21.53 -12.10 -12.68
C SER A 416 -22.25 -12.66 -11.47
N TYR A 417 -23.14 -11.84 -10.90
CA TYR A 417 -24.00 -12.18 -9.77
C TYR A 417 -25.46 -11.99 -10.19
N LYS A 418 -26.36 -12.79 -9.62
CA LYS A 418 -27.80 -12.58 -9.70
C LYS A 418 -28.31 -12.40 -8.28
N LEU A 419 -29.08 -11.35 -8.03
CA LEU A 419 -29.79 -11.23 -6.77
C LEU A 419 -31.03 -12.14 -6.85
N GLN A 420 -31.21 -13.02 -5.87
CA GLN A 420 -32.46 -13.77 -5.75
C GLN A 420 -33.53 -12.80 -5.22
N ASP A 421 -34.57 -12.57 -6.01
CA ASP A 421 -35.76 -11.88 -5.53
C ASP A 421 -36.42 -12.76 -4.46
N GLU A 422 -36.72 -12.22 -3.27
CA GLU A 422 -37.35 -12.95 -2.15
C GLU A 422 -38.80 -13.43 -2.44
N GLU A 423 -39.23 -13.53 -3.70
CA GLU A 423 -40.60 -13.89 -4.10
C GLU A 423 -40.74 -15.06 -5.10
N GLN A 424 -39.72 -15.90 -5.31
CA GLN A 424 -39.91 -17.17 -6.02
C GLN A 424 -39.21 -18.35 -5.31
N GLU A 425 -39.97 -19.01 -4.42
CA GLU A 425 -39.82 -20.46 -4.25
C GLU A 425 -40.35 -21.11 -5.53
N ASP A 426 -39.47 -21.50 -6.44
CA ASP A 426 -39.76 -22.57 -7.40
C ASP A 426 -38.50 -23.40 -7.63
N GLU A 427 -38.69 -24.71 -7.46
CA GLU A 427 -37.73 -25.79 -7.49
C GLU A 427 -37.11 -25.96 -8.88
N GLU A 428 -35.77 -26.03 -8.94
CA GLU A 428 -34.94 -26.96 -9.74
C GLU A 428 -33.49 -26.41 -9.77
N GLU A 429 -32.66 -26.84 -8.81
CA GLU A 429 -31.20 -26.71 -8.92
C GLU A 429 -30.60 -28.10 -9.16
N ASP A 430 -29.94 -28.25 -10.31
CA ASP A 430 -29.19 -29.43 -10.73
C ASP A 430 -28.12 -29.81 -9.68
N GLU A 431 -28.15 -31.07 -9.21
CA GLU A 431 -27.33 -31.62 -8.10
C GLU A 431 -25.80 -31.60 -8.32
N ASP A 432 -25.29 -31.18 -9.48
CA ASP A 432 -23.86 -31.28 -9.80
C ASP A 432 -23.01 -30.08 -9.34
N ASP A 433 -23.59 -28.90 -9.07
CA ASP A 433 -22.81 -27.69 -8.73
C ASP A 433 -22.67 -27.45 -7.20
N LEU A 434 -23.42 -28.18 -6.38
CA LEU A 434 -23.40 -28.07 -4.90
C LEU A 434 -22.28 -28.90 -4.23
N LEU A 435 -21.79 -29.96 -4.89
CA LEU A 435 -20.85 -30.92 -4.28
C LEU A 435 -19.41 -30.41 -4.13
N ILE A 436 -19.04 -29.28 -4.73
CA ILE A 436 -17.69 -28.70 -4.62
C ILE A 436 -17.62 -27.61 -3.53
N ARG A 437 -18.76 -27.02 -3.13
CA ARG A 437 -18.82 -25.87 -2.21
C ARG A 437 -19.06 -26.26 -0.76
N GLU A 438 -19.62 -27.43 -0.50
CA GLU A 438 -19.89 -27.91 0.87
C GLU A 438 -18.67 -28.46 1.63
N ALA A 439 -17.55 -28.73 0.94
CA ALA A 439 -16.36 -29.28 1.58
C ALA A 439 -15.52 -28.25 2.36
N GLU A 440 -15.73 -26.93 2.17
CA GLU A 440 -14.84 -25.89 2.74
C GLU A 440 -15.49 -24.92 3.75
N LEU A 441 -16.78 -25.07 4.07
CA LEU A 441 -17.52 -24.07 4.87
C LEU A 441 -18.27 -24.60 6.10
N GLN A 442 -17.96 -25.82 6.57
CA GLN A 442 -18.45 -26.29 7.86
C GLN A 442 -17.59 -25.76 9.02
N THR A 443 -17.88 -24.55 9.49
CA THR A 443 -18.00 -24.20 10.92
C THR A 443 -18.45 -22.75 11.07
N GLY A 444 -19.70 -22.50 11.48
CA GLY A 444 -20.13 -21.14 11.80
C GLY A 444 -21.63 -20.94 11.93
N SER A 445 -22.18 -21.36 13.07
CA SER A 445 -23.61 -21.28 13.43
C SER A 445 -24.22 -19.87 13.28
N ARG A 446 -25.30 -19.78 12.47
CA ARG A 446 -26.25 -18.67 12.40
C ARG A 446 -26.85 -18.35 13.77
N ARG A 447 -26.81 -17.09 14.21
CA ARG A 447 -27.82 -16.50 15.12
C ARG A 447 -28.13 -15.06 14.70
N SER A 448 -29.38 -14.87 14.30
CA SER A 448 -30.05 -13.59 14.07
C SER A 448 -30.18 -12.80 15.39
N ARG A 449 -30.10 -11.46 15.31
CA ARG A 449 -31.13 -10.51 15.83
C ARG A 449 -30.72 -9.04 15.66
N HIS A 450 -31.69 -8.29 15.10
CA HIS A 450 -32.12 -6.91 15.40
C HIS A 450 -31.27 -5.71 14.97
N ALA A 451 -31.80 -5.04 13.94
CA ALA A 451 -31.49 -3.70 13.49
C ALA A 451 -31.83 -2.65 14.57
N LYS A 452 -30.96 -1.63 14.69
CA LYS A 452 -31.32 -0.33 15.28
C LYS A 452 -30.76 0.81 14.41
N SER A 453 -31.73 1.57 13.87
CA SER A 453 -31.76 3.00 13.56
C SER A 453 -30.61 3.64 12.78
N ALA A 454 -30.94 4.00 11.54
CA ALA A 454 -30.27 5.01 10.73
C ALA A 454 -30.65 6.42 11.20
N SER A 455 -29.72 7.11 11.86
CA SER A 455 -29.66 8.57 11.89
C SER A 455 -28.25 8.99 12.32
N GLU A 456 -27.73 10.06 11.71
CA GLU A 456 -26.36 10.62 11.84
C GLU A 456 -25.42 10.19 10.71
N ILE A 457 -25.77 10.59 9.47
CA ILE A 457 -24.80 10.75 8.38
C ILE A 457 -24.92 12.20 7.89
N ALA A 458 -24.16 13.07 8.55
CA ALA A 458 -23.69 14.32 8.00
C ALA A 458 -22.22 14.41 8.44
N GLY A 459 -21.29 14.19 7.50
CA GLY A 459 -19.86 14.16 7.79
C GLY A 459 -19.41 15.48 8.42
N THR A 460 -18.82 15.41 9.60
CA THR A 460 -18.23 16.55 10.31
C THR A 460 -16.75 16.68 9.95
N THR A 461 -16.22 17.89 10.14
CA THR A 461 -14.80 18.25 10.00
C THR A 461 -13.85 17.29 10.76
N GLU A 462 -14.33 16.66 11.84
CA GLU A 462 -13.60 15.67 12.64
C GLU A 462 -13.28 14.36 11.89
N GLU A 463 -14.11 13.94 10.94
CA GLU A 463 -13.84 12.73 10.15
C GLU A 463 -12.76 12.98 9.09
N ILE A 464 -12.70 14.19 8.55
CA ILE A 464 -11.58 14.67 7.70
C ILE A 464 -10.28 14.75 8.51
N GLU A 465 -10.35 15.16 9.77
CA GLU A 465 -9.19 15.24 10.65
C GLU A 465 -8.68 13.86 11.11
N LYS A 466 -9.58 12.88 11.29
CA LYS A 466 -9.19 11.47 11.52
C LYS A 466 -8.54 10.83 10.29
N ARG A 467 -8.99 11.17 9.07
CA ARG A 467 -8.36 10.77 7.80
C ARG A 467 -6.91 11.28 7.72
N LYS A 468 -6.70 12.54 8.10
CA LYS A 468 -5.39 13.18 8.15
C LYS A 468 -4.44 12.50 9.14
N LYS A 469 -4.91 12.26 10.39
CA LYS A 469 -4.13 11.60 11.45
C LYS A 469 -3.70 10.17 11.10
N HIS A 470 -4.50 9.43 10.34
CA HIS A 470 -4.15 8.07 9.95
C HIS A 470 -3.05 8.03 8.88
N GLN A 471 -3.13 8.93 7.89
CA GLN A 471 -2.09 9.12 6.87
C GLN A 471 -0.78 9.67 7.47
N GLU A 472 -0.89 10.58 8.45
CA GLU A 472 0.23 11.11 9.25
C GLU A 472 0.98 10.01 10.03
N GLU A 473 0.25 9.06 10.64
CA GLU A 473 0.86 7.95 11.37
C GLU A 473 1.62 7.01 10.43
N LEU A 474 1.12 6.80 9.22
CA LEU A 474 1.74 5.96 8.20
C LEU A 474 3.04 6.57 7.66
N ALA A 475 3.03 7.87 7.32
CA ALA A 475 4.21 8.60 6.87
C ALA A 475 5.29 8.70 7.96
N ARG A 476 4.89 8.91 9.22
CA ARG A 476 5.80 8.88 10.37
C ARG A 476 6.49 7.53 10.51
N ARG A 477 5.74 6.42 10.38
CA ARG A 477 6.31 5.07 10.42
C ARG A 477 7.31 4.83 9.29
N MET A 478 7.04 5.30 8.07
CA MET A 478 7.99 5.19 6.96
C MET A 478 9.31 5.90 7.24
N LEU A 479 9.26 7.11 7.83
CA LEU A 479 10.44 7.89 8.16
C LEU A 479 11.24 7.29 9.33
N GLU A 480 10.56 6.92 10.42
CA GLU A 480 11.19 6.28 11.59
C GLU A 480 11.79 4.92 11.24
N GLU A 481 11.15 4.15 10.36
CA GLU A 481 11.68 2.87 9.90
C GLU A 481 12.79 2.99 8.87
N GLY A 482 12.76 4.03 8.03
CA GLY A 482 13.92 4.41 7.21
C GLY A 482 15.14 4.57 8.12
N LYS A 483 14.98 5.31 9.22
CA LYS A 483 16.02 5.46 10.25
C LYS A 483 16.36 4.14 10.99
N ALA A 484 15.38 3.29 11.27
CA ALA A 484 15.62 2.00 11.95
C ALA A 484 16.40 1.01 11.06
N ARG A 485 16.13 0.96 9.75
CA ARG A 485 16.88 0.14 8.79
C ARG A 485 18.36 0.55 8.68
N LEU A 486 18.67 1.83 8.94
CA LEU A 486 20.05 2.31 9.07
C LEU A 486 20.70 1.84 10.40
N GLY A 487 19.93 1.76 11.48
CA GLY A 487 20.36 1.34 12.80
C GLY A 487 20.72 -0.15 12.91
N ASP A 488 19.95 -1.01 12.25
CA ASP A 488 20.05 -2.49 12.36
C ASP A 488 21.21 -3.11 11.56
N ALA A 489 21.96 -2.32 10.79
CA ALA A 489 23.23 -2.75 10.17
C ALA A 489 24.41 -2.82 11.17
N LYS A 490 24.12 -2.90 12.47
CA LYS A 490 25.09 -3.05 13.57
C LYS A 490 24.83 -4.36 14.34
N SER A 491 25.05 -5.52 13.71
CA SER A 491 25.68 -6.67 14.37
C SER A 491 25.63 -7.91 13.47
N THR A 492 26.81 -8.38 13.07
CA THR A 492 27.03 -9.75 12.61
C THR A 492 27.52 -10.57 13.79
N ASP A 493 26.62 -11.04 14.64
CA ASP A 493 26.90 -12.14 15.58
C ASP A 493 25.57 -12.89 15.90
N PRO A 494 25.40 -14.14 15.44
CA PRO A 494 24.17 -14.91 15.66
C PRO A 494 23.92 -15.34 17.13
N SER A 495 24.79 -14.98 18.07
CA SER A 495 24.79 -15.59 19.42
C SER A 495 24.21 -14.74 20.57
N LYS A 496 23.67 -13.54 20.31
CA LYS A 496 22.99 -12.73 21.36
C LYS A 496 21.70 -12.08 20.87
N LYS A 497 20.64 -12.86 20.73
CA LYS A 497 19.26 -12.35 20.73
C LYS A 497 18.65 -12.50 22.13
N ALA A 498 18.72 -11.44 22.90
CA ALA A 498 17.76 -11.15 23.96
C ALA A 498 17.75 -9.63 24.13
N GLY A 499 16.69 -8.98 23.64
CA GLY A 499 16.40 -7.60 24.03
C GLY A 499 16.29 -7.55 25.55
N LYS A 500 16.78 -6.47 26.17
CA LYS A 500 16.64 -6.23 27.60
C LYS A 500 15.13 -6.13 27.91
N GLU A 501 14.54 -7.20 28.44
CA GLU A 501 13.16 -7.21 28.94
C GLU A 501 13.03 -6.21 30.10
N LYS A 502 12.03 -5.32 30.02
CA LYS A 502 11.69 -4.37 31.08
C LYS A 502 11.02 -5.06 32.26
N THR A 503 11.28 -4.61 33.49
CA THR A 503 10.55 -5.07 34.70
C THR A 503 9.20 -4.36 34.82
N LEU A 504 8.22 -4.96 35.51
CA LEU A 504 6.84 -4.45 35.51
C LEU A 504 6.71 -3.01 36.05
N ASP A 505 7.60 -2.59 36.93
CA ASP A 505 7.69 -1.26 37.52
C ASP A 505 8.30 -0.20 36.59
N GLU A 506 8.92 -0.61 35.49
CA GLU A 506 9.46 0.31 34.46
C GLU A 506 8.38 0.76 33.46
N TYR A 507 7.18 0.17 33.52
CA TYR A 507 6.04 0.59 32.69
C TYR A 507 5.27 1.72 33.36
N ILE A 508 5.49 2.95 32.87
CA ILE A 508 4.74 4.14 33.27
C ILE A 508 3.78 4.49 32.12
N ALA A 509 2.48 4.21 32.31
CA ALA A 509 1.46 4.52 31.30
C ALA A 509 1.02 5.99 31.34
N TYR A 510 1.04 6.62 32.52
CA TYR A 510 0.75 8.03 32.72
C TYR A 510 1.68 8.58 33.80
N GLU A 511 2.27 9.74 33.55
CA GLU A 511 3.16 10.41 34.51
C GLU A 511 2.38 11.09 35.65
N SER A 512 1.14 11.52 35.37
CA SER A 512 0.25 12.14 36.35
C SER A 512 -1.23 11.94 35.98
N PRO A 513 -2.18 12.11 36.94
CA PRO A 513 -3.61 12.00 36.66
C PRO A 513 -4.15 13.01 35.62
N GLU A 514 -3.48 14.15 35.43
CA GLU A 514 -3.83 15.15 34.41
C GLU A 514 -3.61 14.63 32.99
N ALA A 515 -2.76 13.61 32.81
CA ALA A 515 -2.50 12.97 31.53
C ALA A 515 -3.58 11.94 31.14
N TYR A 516 -4.58 11.70 32.00
CA TYR A 516 -5.65 10.76 31.68
C TYR A 516 -6.51 11.24 30.50
N PRO A 517 -7.05 10.30 29.68
CA PRO A 517 -7.86 10.66 28.53
C PRO A 517 -9.07 11.52 28.94
N ALA A 518 -9.28 12.65 28.25
CA ALA A 518 -10.40 13.56 28.54
C ALA A 518 -11.78 12.90 28.41
N SER A 519 -11.88 11.80 27.64
CA SER A 519 -13.10 11.00 27.49
C SER A 519 -13.41 10.07 28.67
N LEU A 520 -12.55 10.00 29.69
CA LEU A 520 -12.67 9.08 30.81
C LEU A 520 -13.83 9.47 31.73
N LYS A 521 -14.80 8.58 31.87
CA LYS A 521 -15.92 8.77 32.80
C LYS A 521 -15.64 8.09 34.15
N PRO A 522 -16.07 8.68 35.28
CA PRO A 522 -15.98 8.02 36.58
C PRO A 522 -16.69 6.66 36.57
N ARG A 523 -16.11 5.68 37.28
CA ARG A 523 -16.68 4.32 37.44
C ARG A 523 -16.77 3.49 36.14
N GLN A 524 -16.03 3.85 35.09
CA GLN A 524 -15.97 3.10 33.84
C GLN A 524 -14.60 2.44 33.65
N ILE A 525 -14.59 1.24 33.07
CA ILE A 525 -13.35 0.63 32.55
C ILE A 525 -13.02 1.32 31.24
N TYR A 526 -11.81 1.85 31.12
CA TYR A 526 -11.31 2.47 29.89
C TYR A 526 -10.08 1.71 29.39
N VAL A 527 -10.01 1.51 28.08
CA VAL A 527 -8.88 0.85 27.43
C VAL A 527 -8.19 1.87 26.55
N ASP A 528 -6.99 2.26 26.93
CA ASP A 528 -6.16 3.19 26.18
C ASP A 528 -5.19 2.40 25.30
N MET A 529 -5.47 2.40 24.00
CA MET A 529 -4.66 1.72 23.00
C MET A 529 -3.32 2.42 22.74
N GLN A 530 -3.25 3.74 22.98
CA GLN A 530 -2.05 4.55 22.73
C GLN A 530 -1.03 4.34 23.84
N ASN A 531 -1.47 4.39 25.10
CA ASN A 531 -0.61 4.24 26.28
C ASN A 531 -0.50 2.80 26.81
N GLU A 532 -0.95 1.82 26.01
CA GLU A 532 -0.94 0.39 26.36
C GLU A 532 -1.47 0.06 27.76
N SER A 533 -2.53 0.75 28.18
CA SER A 533 -3.03 0.64 29.56
C SER A 533 -4.53 0.48 29.65
N ILE A 534 -4.96 -0.14 30.75
CA ILE A 534 -6.36 -0.25 31.13
C ILE A 534 -6.57 0.56 32.40
N LEU A 535 -7.56 1.44 32.41
CA LEU A 535 -7.94 2.20 33.59
C LEU A 535 -9.13 1.52 34.23
N LEU A 536 -8.93 1.07 35.47
CA LEU A 536 -9.91 0.32 36.23
C LEU A 536 -10.44 1.16 37.40
N PRO A 537 -11.76 1.23 37.61
CA PRO A 537 -12.34 2.06 38.66
C PRO A 537 -12.20 1.40 40.04
N ILE A 538 -11.25 1.83 40.85
CA ILE A 538 -11.09 1.41 42.25
C ILE A 538 -11.72 2.47 43.15
N ASN A 539 -12.80 2.12 43.85
CA ASN A 539 -13.58 3.06 44.67
C ASN A 539 -14.03 4.33 43.92
N GLY A 540 -14.27 4.22 42.60
CA GLY A 540 -14.65 5.32 41.74
C GLY A 540 -13.50 6.16 41.19
N VAL A 541 -12.26 5.87 41.59
CA VAL A 541 -11.04 6.48 41.05
C VAL A 541 -10.49 5.59 39.93
N PRO A 542 -10.22 6.14 38.72
CA PRO A 542 -9.59 5.37 37.66
C PRO A 542 -8.11 5.13 37.97
N VAL A 543 -7.72 3.86 38.03
CA VAL A 543 -6.35 3.43 38.32
C VAL A 543 -5.79 2.72 37.08
N PRO A 544 -4.68 3.21 36.50
CA PRO A 544 -4.09 2.64 35.29
C PRO A 544 -3.27 1.40 35.61
N PHE A 545 -3.42 0.39 34.76
CA PHE A 545 -2.59 -0.82 34.73
C PHE A 545 -2.07 -1.01 33.32
N HIS A 546 -0.75 -1.15 33.17
CA HIS A 546 -0.17 -1.52 31.89
C HIS A 546 -0.68 -2.90 31.45
N ILE A 547 -0.90 -3.09 30.15
CA ILE A 547 -1.49 -4.33 29.63
C ILE A 547 -0.65 -5.58 29.94
N SER A 548 0.68 -5.43 30.08
CA SER A 548 1.57 -6.53 30.49
C SER A 548 1.32 -7.04 31.91
N ALA A 549 0.64 -6.28 32.77
CA ALA A 549 0.22 -6.76 34.09
C ALA A 549 -0.95 -7.76 33.99
N VAL A 550 -1.70 -7.75 32.88
CA VAL A 550 -2.94 -8.51 32.69
C VAL A 550 -2.64 -9.89 32.10
N LYS A 551 -2.93 -10.93 32.88
CA LYS A 551 -2.74 -12.34 32.49
C LYS A 551 -3.82 -12.84 31.54
N ASN A 552 -5.08 -12.53 31.82
CA ASN A 552 -6.21 -12.79 30.92
C ASN A 552 -7.46 -12.05 31.40
N VAL A 553 -8.48 -12.03 30.53
CA VAL A 553 -9.80 -11.47 30.82
C VAL A 553 -10.90 -12.45 30.44
N GLY A 554 -11.82 -12.68 31.37
CA GLY A 554 -12.99 -13.53 31.21
C GLY A 554 -14.29 -12.75 31.42
N LYS A 555 -15.38 -13.29 30.86
CA LYS A 555 -16.74 -12.79 31.06
C LYS A 555 -17.56 -13.86 31.77
N ILE A 556 -18.41 -13.44 32.70
CA ILE A 556 -19.38 -14.30 33.38
C ILE A 556 -20.75 -13.62 33.27
N GLU A 557 -21.76 -14.36 32.84
CA GLU A 557 -23.15 -13.90 32.80
C GLU A 557 -23.92 -14.58 33.92
N GLU A 558 -24.61 -13.79 34.76
CA GLU A 558 -25.44 -14.31 35.86
C GLU A 558 -26.71 -13.47 35.98
N GLY A 559 -27.83 -14.01 35.50
CA GLY A 559 -29.12 -13.31 35.44
C GLY A 559 -29.05 -12.04 34.57
N ASP A 560 -29.56 -10.93 35.09
CA ASP A 560 -29.59 -9.63 34.39
C ASP A 560 -28.26 -8.86 34.48
N ASN A 561 -27.21 -9.44 35.09
CA ASN A 561 -25.92 -8.79 35.27
C ASN A 561 -24.81 -9.51 34.51
N SER A 562 -23.91 -8.72 33.91
CA SER A 562 -22.68 -9.18 33.29
C SER A 562 -21.48 -8.80 34.14
N TYR A 563 -20.54 -9.73 34.27
CA TYR A 563 -19.30 -9.54 35.02
C TYR A 563 -18.09 -9.68 34.10
N ILE A 564 -17.12 -8.78 34.26
CA ILE A 564 -15.78 -8.91 33.68
C ILE A 564 -14.81 -9.28 34.79
N ARG A 565 -14.09 -10.38 34.60
CA ARG A 565 -13.03 -10.84 35.51
C ARG A 565 -11.68 -10.62 34.83
N ILE A 566 -10.84 -9.79 35.43
CA ILE A 566 -9.49 -9.47 34.95
C ILE A 566 -8.51 -10.15 35.90
N ASN A 567 -7.72 -11.08 35.39
CA ASN A 567 -6.67 -11.75 36.15
C ASN A 567 -5.33 -11.11 35.86
N PHE A 568 -4.53 -10.87 36.89
CA PHE A 568 -3.21 -10.26 36.77
C PHE A 568 -2.11 -11.28 37.01
N HIS A 569 -0.89 -10.97 36.56
CA HIS A 569 0.30 -11.72 36.95
C HIS A 569 0.67 -11.38 38.40
N PHE A 570 1.08 -12.40 39.18
CA PHE A 570 1.59 -12.24 40.55
C PHE A 570 2.67 -13.32 40.83
N PRO A 571 3.62 -13.10 41.75
CA PRO A 571 4.79 -13.97 41.94
C PRO A 571 4.47 -15.47 42.16
N ALA A 572 3.39 -15.80 42.88
CA ALA A 572 2.97 -17.18 43.13
C ALA A 572 2.25 -17.88 41.95
N SER A 573 2.09 -17.23 40.78
CA SER A 573 1.65 -17.91 39.54
C SER A 573 2.74 -18.79 38.90
N GLY A 574 3.97 -18.76 39.42
CA GLY A 574 5.08 -19.60 38.98
C GLY A 574 5.15 -20.91 39.77
N ASN A 575 4.41 -21.95 39.34
CA ASN A 575 4.76 -23.32 39.75
C ASN A 575 6.15 -23.67 39.17
N ILE A 576 7.01 -24.18 40.04
CA ILE A 576 8.47 -24.37 39.93
C ILE A 576 8.95 -25.22 38.73
N ASN A 577 8.06 -25.81 37.92
CA ASN A 577 8.43 -26.76 36.85
C ASN A 577 8.12 -26.33 35.40
N ASN A 578 7.71 -25.09 35.13
CA ASN A 578 7.46 -24.63 33.75
C ASN A 578 8.29 -23.39 33.37
N ARG A 579 9.54 -23.62 32.96
CA ARG A 579 10.49 -22.59 32.51
C ARG A 579 10.27 -22.07 31.07
N ASN A 580 9.18 -22.46 30.39
CA ASN A 580 8.94 -22.08 28.99
C ASN A 580 7.62 -21.32 28.78
N LYS A 581 7.49 -20.11 29.35
CA LYS A 581 6.64 -19.07 28.75
C LYS A 581 7.37 -17.73 28.77
N ALA A 582 7.63 -17.21 27.57
CA ALA A 582 8.23 -15.90 27.32
C ALA A 582 7.28 -14.72 27.64
N ASP A 583 6.12 -14.97 28.26
CA ASP A 583 5.02 -14.00 28.35
C ASP A 583 4.72 -13.53 29.78
N ALA A 584 5.57 -13.83 30.77
CA ALA A 584 5.35 -13.41 32.17
C ALA A 584 6.33 -12.28 32.56
N PRO A 585 5.84 -11.10 33.00
CA PRO A 585 6.71 -10.00 33.38
C PRO A 585 7.55 -10.36 34.61
N LYS A 586 8.79 -9.85 34.66
CA LYS A 586 9.64 -9.97 35.84
C LYS A 586 9.17 -9.03 36.93
N PHE A 587 9.02 -9.57 38.14
CA PHE A 587 8.63 -8.82 39.33
C PHE A 587 9.89 -8.34 40.06
N PRO A 588 10.07 -7.03 40.28
CA PRO A 588 11.24 -6.46 40.93
C PRO A 588 11.32 -6.79 42.43
N ASP A 589 10.17 -6.96 43.10
CA ASP A 589 10.07 -7.26 44.53
C ASP A 589 8.86 -8.18 44.80
N PRO A 590 9.06 -9.48 45.07
CA PRO A 590 7.98 -10.42 45.29
C PRO A 590 7.26 -10.25 46.64
N GLU A 591 7.77 -9.43 47.57
CA GLU A 591 7.19 -9.21 48.91
C GLU A 591 6.15 -8.08 48.94
N LYS A 592 5.89 -7.41 47.81
CA LYS A 592 4.84 -6.38 47.69
C LYS A 592 3.44 -6.99 47.63
N ASP A 593 2.43 -6.16 47.90
CA ASP A 593 1.04 -6.55 47.69
C ASP A 593 0.70 -6.57 46.19
N PHE A 594 0.15 -7.69 45.72
CA PHE A 594 -0.27 -7.87 44.33
C PHE A 594 -1.77 -8.10 44.23
N ILE A 595 -2.40 -7.45 43.26
CA ILE A 595 -3.77 -7.76 42.87
C ILE A 595 -3.74 -9.03 42.05
N LYS A 596 -4.41 -10.09 42.52
CA LYS A 596 -4.52 -11.37 41.78
C LYS A 596 -5.62 -11.31 40.71
N GLU A 597 -6.79 -10.83 41.10
CA GLU A 597 -7.96 -10.73 40.23
C GLU A 597 -8.82 -9.54 40.65
N MET A 598 -9.49 -8.94 39.67
CA MET A 598 -10.54 -7.94 39.89
C MET A 598 -11.78 -8.33 39.09
N THR A 599 -12.94 -8.21 39.71
CA THR A 599 -14.22 -8.46 39.05
C THR A 599 -15.09 -7.22 39.11
N PHE A 600 -15.59 -6.78 37.96
CA PHE A 600 -16.52 -5.65 37.86
C PHE A 600 -17.87 -6.13 37.34
N ARG A 601 -18.95 -5.58 37.90
CA ARG A 601 -20.33 -5.88 37.53
C ARG A 601 -20.93 -4.73 36.74
N SER A 602 -21.68 -5.05 35.69
CA SER A 602 -22.47 -4.11 34.89
C SER A 602 -23.84 -4.71 34.57
N ALA A 603 -24.89 -3.89 34.67
CA ALA A 603 -26.22 -4.24 34.15
C ALA A 603 -26.29 -4.13 32.61
N ASN A 604 -25.31 -3.48 31.99
CA ASN A 604 -25.18 -3.39 30.54
C ASN A 604 -24.14 -4.40 30.04
N SER A 605 -24.61 -5.45 29.36
CA SER A 605 -23.77 -6.52 28.83
C SER A 605 -22.87 -6.08 27.67
N ASP A 606 -23.29 -5.08 26.89
CA ASP A 606 -22.55 -4.57 25.73
C ASP A 606 -21.28 -3.84 26.14
N ASN A 607 -21.33 -3.07 27.23
CA ASN A 607 -20.16 -2.39 27.77
C ASN A 607 -19.09 -3.40 28.24
N ILE A 608 -19.52 -4.51 28.86
CA ILE A 608 -18.63 -5.61 29.23
C ILE A 608 -18.05 -6.30 27.99
N ASN A 609 -18.87 -6.55 26.96
CA ASN A 609 -18.42 -7.16 25.72
C ASN A 609 -17.36 -6.30 25.01
N GLU A 610 -17.61 -5.00 24.91
CA GLU A 610 -16.68 -4.04 24.32
C GLU A 610 -15.39 -3.95 25.12
N SER A 611 -15.46 -3.83 26.46
CA SER A 611 -14.28 -3.80 27.33
C SER A 611 -13.44 -5.06 27.19
N VAL A 612 -14.06 -6.25 27.21
CA VAL A 612 -13.35 -7.53 27.03
C VAL A 612 -12.67 -7.59 25.66
N ARG A 613 -13.36 -7.17 24.60
CA ARG A 613 -12.81 -7.15 23.23
C ARG A 613 -11.59 -6.23 23.15
N ARG A 614 -11.71 -4.99 23.62
CA ARG A 614 -10.62 -4.00 23.56
C ARG A 614 -9.42 -4.42 24.41
N ILE A 615 -9.62 -5.01 25.60
CA ILE A 615 -8.51 -5.53 26.42
C ILE A 615 -7.79 -6.70 25.71
N ARG A 616 -8.54 -7.59 25.04
CA ARG A 616 -7.94 -8.69 24.26
C ARG A 616 -7.15 -8.18 23.06
N GLU A 617 -7.71 -7.21 22.35
CA GLU A 617 -7.07 -6.54 21.22
C GLU A 617 -5.77 -5.84 21.65
N LEU A 618 -5.82 -5.05 22.73
CA LEU A 618 -4.65 -4.38 23.29
C LEU A 618 -3.55 -5.37 23.70
N ARG A 619 -3.93 -6.48 24.33
CA ARG A 619 -2.99 -7.54 24.73
C ARG A 619 -2.37 -8.23 23.52
N TYR A 620 -3.15 -8.47 22.47
CA TYR A 620 -2.64 -9.04 21.22
C TYR A 620 -1.63 -8.09 20.57
N CYS A 621 -1.96 -6.80 20.45
CA CYS A 621 -1.06 -5.78 19.90
C CYS A 621 0.23 -5.63 20.71
N SER A 622 0.17 -5.66 22.05
CA SER A 622 1.36 -5.51 22.91
C SER A 622 2.29 -6.74 22.83
N ILE A 623 1.75 -7.96 22.71
CA ILE A 623 2.57 -9.18 22.51
C ILE A 623 3.26 -9.18 21.15
N GLU A 624 2.69 -8.57 20.10
CA GLU A 624 3.35 -8.44 18.80
C GLU A 624 4.47 -7.40 18.76
N ARG A 625 4.47 -6.45 19.72
CA ARG A 625 5.46 -5.36 19.84
C ARG A 625 6.68 -5.72 20.70
N GLN A 626 6.54 -6.70 21.61
CA GLN A 626 7.62 -7.24 22.44
C GLN A 626 8.37 -8.36 21.72
#